data_AF-A0A8T7AYC8-F1
#
_entry.id   AF-A0A8T7AYC8-F1
#
_cell.length_a   1.000
_cell.length_b   1.000
_cell.length_c   1.000
_cell.angle_alpha   90.00
_cell.angle_beta   90.00
_cell.angle_gamma   90.00
#
_symmetry.space_group_name_H-M   'P 1'
#
loop_
_entity.id
_entity.type
_entity.pdbx_description
1 polymer ?
#
loop_
_entity_poly.entity_id
_entity_poly.type
_entity_poly.pdbx_seq_one_letter_code
_entity_poly.pdbx_strand_id
1 'polypeptide(L)'
;MSNRQIRQSNAGVNKLLVTVLGCATLLIAGCNEPDNNEGVVISSTPLPVDTILNLSCEDVGIFTETCVLDDPANPFIDTAIVEFDVNNEDAFNKFELANAIPAGPEGAKARVYFWATALARRPNGENQWYTARAFHELYDAQIQVTGFGDPIIQAQALRAYRSVLDNFFGSVTFFECCGNINPSGDPVPFSVPLNELTADHLYRTESTGWARLVPGDPLLTQSLLAEWGYTYQPATGPNFDNGIVSVNEG
;
A
#
# COMPACT_ATOMS: atom_id res chain seq x y z
N MET A 1 -12.68 61.84 -41.84
CA MET A 1 -12.27 61.21 -43.11
C MET A 1 -11.01 60.41 -42.87
N SER A 2 -11.02 59.15 -43.32
CA SER A 2 -10.00 58.11 -43.15
C SER A 2 -8.76 58.32 -44.02
N ASN A 3 -7.58 57.89 -43.55
CA ASN A 3 -6.66 56.93 -44.23
C ASN A 3 -5.31 56.86 -43.50
N ARG A 4 -4.92 55.73 -42.87
CA ARG A 4 -4.14 54.58 -43.42
C ARG A 4 -2.78 54.97 -44.02
N GLN A 5 -1.66 54.59 -43.40
CA GLN A 5 -0.84 53.41 -43.79
C GLN A 5 0.43 53.23 -42.95
N ILE A 6 0.85 51.97 -42.90
CA ILE A 6 1.92 51.31 -42.13
C ILE A 6 3.26 51.36 -42.90
N ARG A 7 4.41 51.45 -42.21
CA ARG A 7 5.61 50.65 -42.54
C ARG A 7 6.68 50.67 -41.44
N GLN A 8 7.08 49.45 -41.06
CA GLN A 8 8.15 49.08 -40.14
C GLN A 8 9.55 49.28 -40.76
N SER A 9 10.58 49.51 -39.93
CA SER A 9 11.60 48.49 -39.58
C SER A 9 12.95 49.11 -39.19
N ASN A 10 13.49 48.57 -38.07
CA ASN A 10 14.89 48.16 -37.81
C ASN A 10 16.02 49.22 -37.85
N ALA A 11 17.04 49.19 -36.99
CA ALA A 11 17.38 48.36 -35.84
C ALA A 11 18.66 48.96 -35.20
N GLY A 12 18.85 48.69 -33.91
CA GLY A 12 20.16 48.28 -33.40
C GLY A 12 20.96 49.29 -32.59
N VAL A 13 20.86 49.22 -31.26
CA VAL A 13 21.99 49.48 -30.36
C VAL A 13 21.98 48.47 -29.20
N ASN A 14 23.04 47.65 -29.22
CA ASN A 14 23.78 46.98 -28.14
C ASN A 14 23.10 46.45 -26.86
N LYS A 15 23.22 45.12 -26.75
CA LYS A 15 23.51 44.28 -25.59
C LYS A 15 23.86 45.00 -24.28
N LEU A 16 23.05 44.76 -23.25
CA LEU A 16 23.55 44.48 -21.91
C LEU A 16 22.65 43.40 -21.28
N LEU A 17 23.27 42.28 -20.93
CA LEU A 17 22.65 41.09 -20.37
C LEU A 17 23.27 40.90 -18.98
N VAL A 18 22.50 41.11 -17.91
CA VAL A 18 22.76 40.48 -16.60
C VAL A 18 21.42 40.16 -15.95
N THR A 19 21.19 38.85 -15.85
CA THR A 19 20.10 38.12 -15.23
C THR A 19 20.19 38.21 -13.70
N VAL A 20 19.08 38.45 -13.01
CA VAL A 20 18.94 38.07 -11.58
C VAL A 20 17.71 37.18 -11.44
N LEU A 21 18.04 35.97 -11.05
CA LEU A 21 17.24 34.78 -10.81
C LEU A 21 16.42 34.98 -9.52
N GLY A 22 15.10 35.00 -9.61
CA GLY A 22 14.21 34.96 -8.45
C GLY A 22 13.98 33.51 -8.03
N CYS A 23 14.68 33.07 -6.98
CA CYS A 23 14.49 31.75 -6.38
C CYS A 23 13.08 31.61 -5.78
N ALA A 24 12.26 30.76 -6.39
CA ALA A 24 11.13 30.15 -5.72
C ALA A 24 11.66 29.03 -4.81
N THR A 25 11.73 29.27 -3.50
CA THR A 25 12.00 28.21 -2.53
C THR A 25 10.71 27.42 -2.30
N LEU A 26 10.54 26.35 -3.08
CA LEU A 26 9.70 25.22 -2.69
C LEU A 26 10.41 24.54 -1.51
N LEU A 27 9.81 24.61 -0.33
CA LEU A 27 10.17 23.73 0.78
C LEU A 27 9.72 22.31 0.39
N ILE A 28 10.60 21.60 -0.30
CA ILE A 28 10.57 20.14 -0.28
C ILE A 28 10.95 19.79 1.16
N ALA A 29 9.95 19.55 2.01
CA ALA A 29 10.18 18.75 3.20
C ALA A 29 10.67 17.40 2.66
N GLY A 30 11.98 17.20 2.74
CA GLY A 30 12.64 16.02 2.22
C GLY A 30 11.98 14.79 2.83
N CYS A 31 11.64 13.85 1.94
CA CYS A 31 11.67 12.43 2.24
C CYS A 31 13.07 12.08 2.74
N ASN A 32 13.39 12.39 4.00
CA ASN A 32 14.54 11.80 4.64
C ASN A 32 14.11 10.37 4.96
N GLU A 33 14.78 9.44 4.29
CA GLU A 33 14.70 8.05 4.68
C GLU A 33 15.31 7.92 6.07
N PRO A 34 14.66 7.21 7.02
CA PRO A 34 15.36 6.79 8.22
C PRO A 34 16.59 6.01 7.77
N ASP A 35 17.76 6.43 8.23
CA ASP A 35 19.00 5.68 7.98
C ASP A 35 18.84 4.27 8.56
N ASN A 36 19.62 3.29 8.08
CA ASN A 36 19.63 1.92 8.59
C ASN A 36 20.01 1.82 10.09
N ASN A 37 20.39 2.94 10.69
CA ASN A 37 20.75 3.11 12.09
C ASN A 37 19.70 3.87 12.92
N GLU A 38 18.58 4.30 12.32
CA GLU A 38 17.51 5.02 13.00
C GLU A 38 16.38 4.05 13.42
N GLY A 39 16.25 3.86 14.73
CA GLY A 39 15.32 2.94 15.37
C GLY A 39 16.05 1.88 16.18
N VAL A 40 15.39 1.30 17.19
CA VAL A 40 15.99 0.21 17.96
C VAL A 40 15.81 -1.08 17.16
N VAL A 41 16.91 -1.79 16.86
CA VAL A 41 16.85 -3.18 16.38
C VAL A 41 16.42 -4.05 17.55
N ILE A 42 15.11 -4.18 17.77
CA ILE A 42 14.56 -4.96 18.88
C ILE A 42 14.47 -6.42 18.41
N SER A 43 15.40 -7.26 18.90
CA SER A 43 15.41 -8.71 18.61
C SER A 43 14.39 -9.52 19.42
N SER A 44 13.55 -8.88 20.24
CA SER A 44 12.51 -9.55 21.03
C SER A 44 11.40 -8.58 21.46
N THR A 45 10.65 -8.07 20.49
CA THR A 45 9.42 -7.32 20.75
C THR A 45 8.31 -8.31 21.16
N PRO A 46 7.72 -8.20 22.37
CA PRO A 46 6.58 -9.04 22.75
C PRO A 46 5.41 -8.78 21.79
N LEU A 47 4.95 -9.81 21.11
CA LEU A 47 3.87 -9.70 20.13
C LEU A 47 2.50 -9.94 20.78
N PRO A 48 1.45 -9.17 20.41
CA PRO A 48 0.09 -9.52 20.78
C PRO A 48 -0.32 -10.81 20.07
N VAL A 49 -0.74 -11.81 20.85
CA VAL A 49 -1.09 -13.17 20.37
C VAL A 49 -2.60 -13.43 20.31
N ASP A 50 -3.42 -12.46 20.72
CA ASP A 50 -4.88 -12.55 20.63
C ASP A 50 -5.40 -12.03 19.27
N THR A 51 -6.65 -12.34 18.95
CA THR A 51 -7.33 -11.93 17.71
C THR A 51 -8.34 -10.79 17.91
N ILE A 52 -8.32 -10.10 19.05
CA ILE A 52 -9.25 -9.01 19.37
C ILE A 52 -8.60 -7.68 18.97
N LEU A 53 -9.22 -6.98 18.03
CA LEU A 53 -8.80 -5.63 17.65
C LEU A 53 -9.58 -4.58 18.44
N ASN A 54 -8.86 -3.77 19.21
CA ASN A 54 -9.38 -2.49 19.70
C ASN A 54 -8.77 -1.40 18.83
N LEU A 55 -9.60 -0.68 18.07
CA LEU A 55 -9.12 0.41 17.25
C LEU A 55 -8.63 1.56 18.15
N SER A 56 -7.37 1.98 17.97
CA SER A 56 -6.83 3.15 18.67
C SER A 56 -7.48 4.45 18.19
N CYS A 57 -7.89 4.49 16.92
CA CYS A 57 -8.74 5.52 16.34
C CYS A 57 -9.58 4.94 15.19
N GLU A 58 -10.59 5.68 14.72
CA GLU A 58 -11.52 5.23 13.67
C GLU A 58 -10.81 4.80 12.38
N ASP A 59 -9.74 5.51 12.00
CA ASP A 59 -9.09 5.37 10.69
C ASP A 59 -7.73 4.65 10.77
N VAL A 60 -7.46 3.95 11.88
CA VAL A 60 -6.17 3.25 12.07
C VAL A 60 -5.87 2.30 10.90
N GLY A 61 -4.69 2.45 10.30
CA GLY A 61 -4.27 1.65 9.13
C GLY A 61 -4.92 2.07 7.80
N ILE A 62 -5.58 3.23 7.75
CA ILE A 62 -6.11 3.86 6.55
C ILE A 62 -5.31 5.14 6.28
N PHE A 63 -4.69 5.27 5.10
CA PHE A 63 -4.06 6.52 4.69
C PHE A 63 -5.07 7.68 4.76
N THR A 64 -4.77 8.82 5.38
CA THR A 64 -3.47 9.35 5.87
C THR A 64 -3.23 9.18 7.38
N GLU A 65 -4.05 8.39 8.08
CA GLU A 65 -4.06 8.33 9.54
C GLU A 65 -2.78 7.70 10.13
N THR A 66 -2.28 8.31 11.20
CA THR A 66 -1.03 7.93 11.87
C THR A 66 -1.22 7.54 13.34
N CYS A 67 -2.44 7.53 13.87
CA CYS A 67 -2.75 7.25 15.28
C CYS A 67 -2.18 5.92 15.82
N VAL A 68 -1.81 4.98 14.94
CA VAL A 68 -1.13 3.73 15.32
C VAL A 68 0.22 3.99 15.99
N LEU A 69 0.87 5.12 15.71
CA LEU A 69 2.15 5.52 16.31
C LEU A 69 1.98 6.00 17.77
N ASP A 70 0.75 6.35 18.16
CA ASP A 70 0.41 6.80 19.52
C ASP A 70 -0.31 5.71 20.33
N ASP A 71 -0.56 4.52 19.75
CA ASP A 71 -1.25 3.43 20.43
C ASP A 71 -0.31 2.70 21.41
N PRO A 72 -0.51 2.79 22.73
CA PRO A 72 0.35 2.11 23.70
C PRO A 72 0.33 0.57 23.58
N ALA A 73 -0.62 -0.02 22.87
CA ALA A 73 -0.66 -1.45 22.59
C ALA A 73 0.15 -1.85 21.33
N ASN A 74 0.59 -0.89 20.51
CA ASN A 74 1.39 -1.15 19.33
C ASN A 74 2.85 -1.44 19.71
N PRO A 75 3.36 -2.66 19.50
CA PRO A 75 4.70 -3.02 19.93
C PRO A 75 5.79 -2.59 18.93
N PHE A 76 5.42 -1.99 17.79
CA PHE A 76 6.34 -1.58 16.72
C PHE A 76 6.63 -0.07 16.69
N ILE A 77 6.12 0.72 17.65
CA ILE A 77 6.29 2.18 17.69
C ILE A 77 7.75 2.62 17.60
N ASP A 78 8.67 1.85 18.19
CA ASP A 78 10.12 2.15 18.22
C ASP A 78 10.97 1.20 17.37
N THR A 79 10.34 0.21 16.72
CA THR A 79 11.02 -0.77 15.86
C THR A 79 11.43 -0.12 14.55
N ALA A 80 12.68 -0.27 14.11
CA ALA A 80 13.09 0.17 12.76
C ALA A 80 12.38 -0.68 11.70
N ILE A 81 11.60 -0.05 10.81
CA ILE A 81 10.95 -0.71 9.67
C ILE A 81 11.52 -0.06 8.41
N VAL A 82 12.51 -0.71 7.83
CA VAL A 82 13.28 -0.20 6.69
C VAL A 82 12.66 -0.69 5.39
N GLU A 83 12.53 0.19 4.40
CA GLU A 83 12.03 -0.17 3.07
C GLU A 83 13.08 -1.01 2.31
N PHE A 84 12.65 -1.81 1.35
CA PHE A 84 13.58 -2.60 0.54
C PHE A 84 14.44 -1.68 -0.35
N ASP A 85 15.77 -1.85 -0.30
CA ASP A 85 16.72 -1.13 -1.14
C ASP A 85 17.24 -2.02 -2.26
N VAL A 86 16.85 -1.71 -3.50
CA VAL A 86 17.28 -2.41 -4.72
C VAL A 86 18.80 -2.33 -4.97
N ASN A 87 19.51 -1.40 -4.33
CA ASN A 87 20.97 -1.28 -4.46
C ASN A 87 21.70 -2.07 -3.37
N ASN A 88 20.97 -2.64 -2.42
CA ASN A 88 21.50 -3.41 -1.29
C ASN A 88 20.50 -4.50 -0.88
N GLU A 89 20.26 -5.45 -1.79
CA GLU A 89 19.23 -6.50 -1.65
C GLU A 89 19.45 -7.40 -0.42
N ASP A 90 20.69 -7.55 0.04
CA ASP A 90 21.06 -8.31 1.24
C ASP A 90 20.82 -7.54 2.55
N ALA A 91 20.36 -6.28 2.48
CA ALA A 91 20.04 -5.49 3.65
C ALA A 91 18.72 -5.91 4.29
N PHE A 92 18.76 -5.97 5.62
CA PHE A 92 17.58 -6.12 6.45
C PHE A 92 16.49 -5.11 6.07
N ASN A 93 15.28 -5.61 5.85
CA ASN A 93 14.14 -4.79 5.44
C ASN A 93 12.83 -5.26 6.07
N LYS A 94 11.75 -4.51 5.81
CA LYS A 94 10.40 -4.74 6.34
C LYS A 94 9.86 -6.15 6.06
N PHE A 95 10.26 -6.80 4.97
CA PHE A 95 9.77 -8.14 4.66
C PHE A 95 10.39 -9.20 5.56
N GLU A 96 11.65 -9.05 5.95
CA GLU A 96 12.28 -9.94 6.94
C GLU A 96 11.56 -9.85 8.30
N LEU A 97 11.27 -8.63 8.75
CA LEU A 97 10.48 -8.41 9.97
C LEU A 97 9.08 -9.00 9.87
N ALA A 98 8.38 -8.75 8.75
CA ALA A 98 7.05 -9.30 8.53
C ALA A 98 7.06 -10.83 8.54
N ASN A 99 8.07 -11.46 7.94
CA ASN A 99 8.22 -12.92 7.89
C ASN A 99 8.55 -13.54 9.25
N ALA A 100 9.12 -12.76 10.17
CA ALA A 100 9.37 -13.21 11.55
C ALA A 100 8.10 -13.23 12.42
N ILE A 101 7.03 -12.54 12.02
CA ILE A 101 5.74 -12.58 12.72
C ILE A 101 5.05 -13.92 12.41
N PRO A 102 4.63 -14.71 13.43
CA PRO A 102 3.92 -15.98 13.21
C PRO A 102 2.71 -15.84 12.28
N ALA A 103 2.49 -16.82 11.41
CA ALA A 103 1.30 -16.86 10.57
C ALA A 103 0.07 -17.29 11.39
N GLY A 104 -1.11 -16.85 10.98
CA GLY A 104 -2.36 -17.27 11.60
C GLY A 104 -2.65 -16.56 12.93
N PRO A 105 -3.50 -17.15 13.79
CA PRO A 105 -4.03 -16.45 14.97
C PRO A 105 -2.98 -15.87 15.92
N GLU A 106 -1.83 -16.52 16.09
CA GLU A 106 -0.80 -16.04 17.03
C GLU A 106 -0.07 -14.77 16.58
N GLY A 107 -0.15 -14.39 15.30
CA GLY A 107 0.57 -13.22 14.77
C GLY A 107 -0.26 -12.25 13.94
N ALA A 108 -1.51 -12.56 13.60
CA ALA A 108 -2.34 -11.69 12.74
C ALA A 108 -2.50 -10.26 13.29
N LYS A 109 -2.71 -10.11 14.60
CA LYS A 109 -2.83 -8.79 15.24
C LYS A 109 -1.51 -8.03 15.26
N ALA A 110 -0.40 -8.72 15.51
CA ALA A 110 0.93 -8.13 15.39
C ALA A 110 1.20 -7.67 13.96
N ARG A 111 0.76 -8.43 12.95
CA ARG A 111 0.91 -8.08 11.54
C ARG A 111 0.12 -6.83 11.17
N VAL A 112 -1.07 -6.62 11.74
CA VAL A 112 -1.83 -5.37 11.61
C VAL A 112 -1.02 -4.19 12.14
N TYR A 113 -0.50 -4.29 13.37
CA TYR A 113 0.31 -3.23 13.96
C TYR A 113 1.57 -2.94 13.15
N PHE A 114 2.26 -3.98 12.69
CA PHE A 114 3.47 -3.85 11.90
C PHE A 114 3.22 -3.06 10.61
N TRP A 115 2.25 -3.49 9.78
CA TRP A 115 2.00 -2.84 8.49
C TRP A 115 1.35 -1.48 8.63
N ALA A 116 0.45 -1.28 9.59
CA ALA A 116 -0.10 0.04 9.88
C ALA A 116 1.00 1.02 10.33
N THR A 117 1.98 0.56 11.13
CA THR A 117 3.16 1.37 11.51
C THR A 117 4.03 1.69 10.30
N ALA A 118 4.27 0.71 9.43
CA ALA A 118 5.00 0.91 8.17
C ALA A 118 4.30 1.97 7.30
N LEU A 119 2.98 1.86 7.13
CA LEU A 119 2.15 2.81 6.39
C LEU A 119 2.18 4.22 6.99
N ALA A 120 2.01 4.34 8.30
CA ALA A 120 2.00 5.63 8.99
C ALA A 120 3.34 6.39 8.84
N ARG A 121 4.46 5.66 8.81
CA ARG A 121 5.80 6.25 8.60
C ARG A 121 6.12 6.48 7.13
N ARG A 122 5.66 5.59 6.25
CA ARG A 122 5.93 5.59 4.81
C ARG A 122 4.63 5.35 4.05
N PRO A 123 3.88 6.42 3.73
CA PRO A 123 2.58 6.29 3.10
C PRO A 123 2.71 5.98 1.61
N ASN A 124 2.79 4.70 1.28
CA ASN A 124 2.83 4.20 -0.10
C ASN A 124 1.79 3.09 -0.30
N GLY A 125 1.49 2.78 -1.58
CA GLY A 125 0.46 1.81 -1.94
C GLY A 125 0.77 0.41 -1.45
N GLU A 126 2.04 -0.01 -1.47
CA GLU A 126 2.45 -1.33 -1.00
C GLU A 126 2.16 -1.51 0.50
N ASN A 127 2.56 -0.54 1.32
CA ASN A 127 2.28 -0.54 2.75
C ASN A 127 0.76 -0.47 3.03
N GLN A 128 -0.02 0.28 2.23
CA GLN A 128 -1.48 0.32 2.37
C GLN A 128 -2.11 -1.04 2.03
N TRP A 129 -1.64 -1.70 0.98
CA TRP A 129 -2.12 -3.01 0.57
C TRP A 129 -1.77 -4.11 1.57
N TYR A 130 -0.53 -4.12 2.09
CA TYR A 130 -0.16 -5.06 3.16
C TYR A 130 -0.93 -4.79 4.45
N THR A 131 -1.23 -3.53 4.77
CA THR A 131 -2.11 -3.19 5.89
C THR A 131 -3.52 -3.76 5.69
N ALA A 132 -4.09 -3.62 4.49
CA ALA A 132 -5.39 -4.20 4.15
C ALA A 132 -5.40 -5.73 4.26
N ARG A 133 -4.35 -6.39 3.77
CA ARG A 133 -4.16 -7.84 3.92
C ARG A 133 -4.04 -8.26 5.38
N ALA A 134 -3.34 -7.50 6.22
CA ALA A 134 -3.19 -7.83 7.63
C ALA A 134 -4.53 -7.79 8.37
N PHE A 135 -5.40 -6.82 8.07
CA PHE A 135 -6.77 -6.81 8.61
C PHE A 135 -7.60 -7.99 8.10
N HIS A 136 -7.43 -8.39 6.84
CA HIS A 136 -8.11 -9.56 6.28
C HIS A 136 -7.65 -10.86 6.95
N GLU A 137 -6.34 -11.04 7.16
CA GLU A 137 -5.79 -12.17 7.93
C GLU A 137 -6.36 -12.18 9.35
N LEU A 138 -6.42 -11.01 10.02
CA LEU A 138 -6.95 -10.90 11.37
C LEU A 138 -8.44 -11.28 11.43
N TYR A 139 -9.23 -10.87 10.44
CA TYR A 139 -10.63 -11.26 10.34
C TYR A 139 -10.78 -12.79 10.21
N ASP A 140 -9.99 -13.41 9.34
CA ASP A 140 -9.98 -14.87 9.16
C ASP A 140 -9.50 -15.60 10.43
N ALA A 141 -8.41 -15.14 11.03
CA ALA A 141 -7.90 -15.66 12.29
C ALA A 141 -8.95 -15.60 13.41
N GLN A 142 -9.74 -14.53 13.48
CA GLN A 142 -10.81 -14.44 14.46
C GLN A 142 -11.94 -15.46 14.19
N ILE A 143 -12.29 -15.69 12.93
CA ILE A 143 -13.24 -16.76 12.55
C ILE A 143 -12.69 -18.12 12.96
N GLN A 144 -11.41 -18.39 12.74
CA GLN A 144 -10.79 -19.66 13.14
C GLN A 144 -10.85 -19.89 14.65
N VAL A 145 -10.67 -18.83 15.46
CA VAL A 145 -10.65 -18.92 16.93
C VAL A 145 -12.07 -18.95 17.52
N THR A 146 -13.00 -18.17 16.99
CA THR A 146 -14.31 -17.92 17.63
C THR A 146 -15.49 -18.57 16.90
N GLY A 147 -15.30 -18.99 15.64
CA GLY A 147 -16.34 -19.48 14.74
C GLY A 147 -17.12 -18.37 14.01
N PHE A 148 -16.87 -17.09 14.32
CA PHE A 148 -17.56 -15.94 13.73
C PHE A 148 -16.57 -14.81 13.44
N GLY A 149 -16.91 -13.95 12.48
CA GLY A 149 -16.06 -12.82 12.09
C GLY A 149 -16.50 -11.50 12.72
N ASP A 150 -15.54 -10.66 13.08
CA ASP A 150 -15.77 -9.36 13.69
C ASP A 150 -16.23 -8.37 12.63
N PRO A 151 -17.40 -7.75 12.79
CA PRO A 151 -17.82 -6.70 11.86
C PRO A 151 -16.88 -5.50 11.87
N ILE A 152 -16.20 -5.20 12.98
CA ILE A 152 -15.25 -4.07 13.07
C ILE A 152 -13.99 -4.38 12.25
N ILE A 153 -13.42 -5.57 12.42
CA ILE A 153 -12.21 -5.99 11.68
C ILE A 153 -12.52 -6.11 10.19
N GLN A 154 -13.68 -6.69 9.86
CA GLN A 154 -14.17 -6.80 8.48
C GLN A 154 -14.32 -5.42 7.83
N ALA A 155 -14.99 -4.48 8.51
CA ALA A 155 -15.18 -3.13 8.01
C ALA A 155 -13.83 -2.42 7.81
N GLN A 156 -12.90 -2.57 8.75
CA GLN A 156 -11.58 -1.95 8.64
C GLN A 156 -10.76 -2.54 7.48
N ALA A 157 -10.81 -3.86 7.27
CA ALA A 157 -10.19 -4.51 6.12
C ALA A 157 -10.73 -3.97 4.79
N LEU A 158 -12.06 -3.87 4.65
CA LEU A 158 -12.70 -3.33 3.46
C LEU A 158 -12.31 -1.87 3.21
N ARG A 159 -12.25 -1.04 4.26
CA ARG A 159 -11.81 0.36 4.16
C ARG A 159 -10.34 0.46 3.74
N ALA A 160 -9.48 -0.41 4.26
CA ALA A 160 -8.06 -0.44 3.91
C ALA A 160 -7.86 -0.86 2.45
N TYR A 161 -8.60 -1.87 1.97
CA TYR A 161 -8.59 -2.25 0.55
C TYR A 161 -9.12 -1.13 -0.35
N ARG A 162 -10.23 -0.48 0.04
CA ARG A 162 -10.74 0.68 -0.69
C ARG A 162 -9.71 1.80 -0.77
N SER A 163 -8.96 2.07 0.31
CA SER A 163 -7.90 3.09 0.31
C SER A 163 -6.79 2.79 -0.71
N VAL A 164 -6.50 1.52 -1.01
CA VAL A 164 -5.58 1.17 -2.11
C VAL A 164 -6.13 1.70 -3.44
N LEU A 165 -7.42 1.51 -3.71
CA LEU A 165 -8.05 1.96 -4.95
C LEU A 165 -8.21 3.48 -5.00
N ASP A 166 -8.62 4.10 -3.90
CA ASP A 166 -8.93 5.53 -3.82
C ASP A 166 -7.64 6.38 -3.87
N ASN A 167 -6.56 5.94 -3.20
CA ASN A 167 -5.36 6.75 -2.99
C ASN A 167 -4.11 6.24 -3.73
N PHE A 168 -4.09 4.96 -4.11
CA PHE A 168 -2.89 4.30 -4.65
C PHE A 168 -3.20 3.44 -5.89
N PHE A 169 -4.19 3.84 -6.69
CA PHE A 169 -4.73 3.05 -7.81
C PHE A 169 -3.65 2.51 -8.76
N GLY A 170 -2.65 3.34 -9.10
CA GLY A 170 -1.56 2.98 -10.02
C GLY A 170 -0.32 2.40 -9.35
N SER A 171 -0.35 2.15 -8.03
CA SER A 171 0.79 1.56 -7.32
C SER A 171 0.96 0.08 -7.63
N VAL A 172 2.19 -0.39 -7.46
CA VAL A 172 2.58 -1.79 -7.68
C VAL A 172 3.28 -2.33 -6.43
N THR A 173 3.30 -3.64 -6.31
CA THR A 173 4.23 -4.38 -5.44
C THR A 173 5.12 -5.26 -6.31
N PHE A 174 6.23 -5.74 -5.77
CA PHE A 174 7.18 -6.59 -6.50
C PHE A 174 7.18 -8.00 -5.94
N PHE A 175 7.18 -8.98 -6.84
CA PHE A 175 7.42 -10.38 -6.53
C PHE A 175 8.59 -10.89 -7.34
N GLU A 176 9.22 -11.93 -6.81
CA GLU A 176 10.28 -12.65 -7.50
C GLU A 176 9.78 -14.04 -7.88
N CYS A 177 10.05 -14.47 -9.10
CA CYS A 177 9.77 -15.84 -9.52
C CYS A 177 10.81 -16.36 -10.51
N CYS A 178 10.61 -17.60 -10.95
CA CYS A 178 11.04 -18.02 -12.28
C CYS A 178 12.57 -17.93 -12.52
N GLY A 179 13.39 -18.20 -11.51
CA GLY A 179 14.86 -18.18 -11.64
C GLY A 179 15.39 -19.14 -12.70
N ASN A 180 14.62 -20.18 -13.05
CA ASN A 180 14.90 -21.09 -14.16
C ASN A 180 14.80 -20.46 -15.56
N ILE A 181 14.23 -19.27 -15.68
CA ILE A 181 14.16 -18.50 -16.94
C ILE A 181 15.34 -17.51 -17.04
N ASN A 182 15.93 -17.14 -15.91
CA ASN A 182 17.13 -16.30 -15.88
C ASN A 182 18.38 -17.14 -16.21
N PRO A 183 19.22 -16.74 -17.19
CA PRO A 183 20.48 -17.43 -17.49
C PRO A 183 21.42 -17.57 -16.29
N SER A 184 21.35 -16.67 -15.31
CA SER A 184 22.13 -16.72 -14.07
C SER A 184 21.54 -17.66 -13.02
N GLY A 185 20.28 -18.07 -13.16
CA GLY A 185 19.53 -18.82 -12.16
C GLY A 185 18.86 -17.96 -11.09
N ASP A 186 19.12 -16.64 -11.08
CA ASP A 186 18.58 -15.73 -10.08
C ASP A 186 17.08 -15.46 -10.30
N PRO A 187 16.28 -15.33 -9.23
CA PRO A 187 14.88 -14.94 -9.34
C PRO A 187 14.70 -13.67 -10.18
N VAL A 188 13.66 -13.64 -11.01
CA VAL A 188 13.31 -12.48 -11.84
C VAL A 188 12.27 -11.67 -11.09
N PRO A 189 12.56 -10.39 -10.75
CA PRO A 189 11.58 -9.50 -10.16
C PRO A 189 10.58 -9.02 -11.22
N PHE A 190 9.31 -8.96 -10.85
CA PHE A 190 8.26 -8.36 -11.68
C PHE A 190 7.26 -7.61 -10.80
N SER A 191 6.75 -6.49 -11.34
CA SER A 191 5.74 -5.68 -10.69
C SER A 191 4.35 -6.26 -10.92
N VAL A 192 3.51 -6.24 -9.88
CA VAL A 192 2.09 -6.57 -9.98
C VAL A 192 1.24 -5.37 -9.56
N PRO A 193 0.21 -4.98 -10.35
CA PRO A 193 -0.69 -3.88 -10.00
C PRO A 193 -1.48 -4.15 -8.72
N LEU A 194 -1.44 -3.20 -7.79
CA LEU A 194 -2.11 -3.36 -6.48
C LEU A 194 -3.63 -3.23 -6.58
N ASN A 195 -4.14 -2.49 -7.54
CA ASN A 195 -5.58 -2.39 -7.83
C ASN A 195 -6.15 -3.77 -8.22
N GLU A 196 -5.49 -4.49 -9.11
CA GLU A 196 -5.89 -5.83 -9.58
C GLU A 196 -5.80 -6.86 -8.44
N LEU A 197 -4.70 -6.86 -7.68
CA LEU A 197 -4.57 -7.72 -6.48
C LEU A 197 -5.66 -7.42 -5.45
N THR A 198 -5.99 -6.14 -5.25
CA THR A 198 -7.04 -5.73 -4.31
C THR A 198 -8.40 -6.29 -4.71
N ALA A 199 -8.78 -6.14 -5.98
CA ALA A 199 -10.05 -6.67 -6.46
C ALA A 199 -10.09 -8.20 -6.42
N ASP A 200 -8.98 -8.87 -6.77
CA ASP A 200 -8.91 -10.33 -6.75
C ASP A 200 -8.98 -10.90 -5.32
N HIS A 201 -8.31 -10.25 -4.35
CA HIS A 201 -8.40 -10.56 -2.92
C HIS A 201 -9.82 -10.49 -2.35
N LEU A 202 -10.62 -9.54 -2.83
CA LEU A 202 -12.02 -9.43 -2.43
C LEU A 202 -12.93 -10.41 -3.17
N TYR A 203 -12.54 -10.83 -4.37
CA TYR A 203 -13.40 -11.62 -5.27
C TYR A 203 -13.25 -13.14 -5.03
N ARG A 204 -12.02 -13.64 -4.87
CA ARG A 204 -11.72 -15.08 -4.77
C ARG A 204 -11.10 -15.45 -3.43
N THR A 205 -11.63 -16.48 -2.79
CA THR A 205 -11.01 -17.08 -1.60
C THR A 205 -9.61 -17.58 -1.90
N GLU A 206 -9.38 -18.17 -3.07
CA GLU A 206 -8.11 -18.80 -3.44
C GLU A 206 -6.96 -17.81 -3.63
N SER A 207 -7.26 -16.51 -3.79
CA SER A 207 -6.24 -15.46 -3.93
C SER A 207 -5.52 -15.17 -2.60
N THR A 208 -6.19 -15.38 -1.47
CA THR A 208 -5.63 -15.14 -0.12
C THR A 208 -5.53 -16.40 0.72
N GLY A 209 -6.42 -17.38 0.50
CA GLY A 209 -6.65 -18.53 1.37
C GLY A 209 -7.51 -18.22 2.60
N TRP A 210 -8.02 -17.00 2.74
CA TRP A 210 -8.75 -16.51 3.91
C TRP A 210 -10.26 -16.43 3.69
N ALA A 211 -11.02 -16.42 4.78
CA ALA A 211 -12.46 -16.18 4.76
C ALA A 211 -12.81 -14.86 4.10
N ARG A 212 -13.73 -14.90 3.13
CA ARG A 212 -14.11 -13.73 2.34
C ARG A 212 -14.67 -12.60 3.20
N LEU A 213 -14.17 -11.39 2.97
CA LEU A 213 -14.71 -10.15 3.53
C LEU A 213 -16.09 -9.79 2.98
N VAL A 214 -16.41 -10.19 1.75
CA VAL A 214 -17.76 -10.05 1.17
C VAL A 214 -18.39 -11.45 1.13
N PRO A 215 -19.23 -11.81 2.11
CA PRO A 215 -19.84 -13.13 2.16
C PRO A 215 -20.88 -13.31 1.05
N GLY A 216 -21.00 -14.53 0.50
CA GLY A 216 -22.08 -14.88 -0.43
C GLY A 216 -21.62 -15.14 -1.87
N ASP A 217 -22.33 -14.62 -2.86
CA ASP A 217 -21.95 -14.80 -4.26
C ASP A 217 -20.80 -13.83 -4.62
N PRO A 218 -19.75 -14.25 -5.36
CA PRO A 218 -18.70 -13.34 -5.84
C PRO A 218 -19.22 -12.12 -6.62
N LEU A 219 -20.43 -12.17 -7.19
CA LEU A 219 -21.11 -11.01 -7.78
C LEU A 219 -21.33 -9.87 -6.77
N LEU A 220 -21.44 -10.17 -5.47
CA LEU A 220 -21.56 -9.15 -4.43
C LEU A 220 -20.28 -8.33 -4.30
N THR A 221 -19.10 -8.94 -4.51
CA THR A 221 -17.84 -8.19 -4.58
C THR A 221 -17.83 -7.24 -5.77
N GLN A 222 -18.29 -7.69 -6.94
CA GLN A 222 -18.38 -6.80 -8.11
C GLN A 222 -19.36 -5.65 -7.87
N SER A 223 -20.50 -5.91 -7.20
CA SER A 223 -21.43 -4.86 -6.78
C SER A 223 -20.77 -3.85 -5.83
N LEU A 224 -20.02 -4.33 -4.84
CA LEU A 224 -19.30 -3.48 -3.90
C LEU A 224 -18.26 -2.59 -4.61
N LEU A 225 -17.49 -3.16 -5.53
CA LEU A 225 -16.51 -2.40 -6.33
C LEU A 225 -17.23 -1.35 -7.18
N ALA A 226 -18.36 -1.67 -7.78
CA ALA A 226 -19.17 -0.72 -8.55
C ALA A 226 -19.69 0.43 -7.67
N GLU A 227 -20.13 0.15 -6.45
CA GLU A 227 -20.51 1.17 -5.45
C GLU A 227 -19.33 2.07 -5.05
N TRP A 228 -18.10 1.55 -5.06
CA TRP A 228 -16.89 2.33 -4.84
C TRP A 228 -16.43 3.12 -6.08
N GLY A 229 -17.06 2.91 -7.24
CA GLY A 229 -16.71 3.60 -8.49
C GLY A 229 -15.73 2.82 -9.37
N TYR A 230 -15.59 1.51 -9.17
CA TYR A 230 -14.69 0.64 -9.93
C TYR A 230 -15.44 -0.50 -10.61
N THR A 231 -14.93 -0.96 -11.74
CA THR A 231 -15.37 -2.22 -12.36
C THR A 231 -14.20 -3.20 -12.33
N TYR A 232 -14.48 -4.46 -11.96
CA TYR A 232 -13.50 -5.53 -12.02
C TYR A 232 -13.95 -6.59 -13.02
N GLN A 233 -13.12 -6.83 -14.04
CA GLN A 233 -13.20 -8.03 -14.86
C GLN A 233 -12.38 -9.12 -14.17
N PRO A 234 -13.02 -10.18 -13.63
CA PRO A 234 -12.29 -11.18 -12.86
C PRO A 234 -11.23 -11.93 -13.67
N ALA A 235 -10.11 -12.21 -13.02
CA ALA A 235 -9.09 -13.07 -13.57
C ALA A 235 -9.65 -14.47 -13.87
N THR A 236 -9.19 -15.07 -14.96
CA THR A 236 -9.62 -16.40 -15.42
C THR A 236 -8.48 -17.41 -15.30
N GLY A 237 -8.82 -18.65 -14.97
CA GLY A 237 -7.86 -19.73 -14.89
C GLY A 237 -7.19 -20.07 -16.23
N PRO A 238 -6.07 -20.81 -16.20
CA PRO A 238 -5.50 -21.46 -15.01
C PRO A 238 -4.60 -20.57 -14.15
N ASN A 239 -4.07 -19.46 -14.70
CA ASN A 239 -3.03 -18.66 -14.03
C ASN A 239 -3.57 -17.48 -13.22
N PHE A 240 -4.80 -17.03 -13.50
CA PHE A 240 -5.45 -15.92 -12.79
C PHE A 240 -4.63 -14.61 -12.75
N ASP A 241 -3.91 -14.31 -13.82
CA ASP A 241 -2.99 -13.17 -13.98
C ASP A 241 -3.53 -12.09 -14.93
N ASN A 242 -4.80 -12.18 -15.34
CA ASN A 242 -5.42 -11.33 -16.35
C ASN A 242 -6.68 -10.58 -15.86
N GLY A 243 -6.83 -10.44 -14.53
CA GLY A 243 -7.89 -9.62 -13.95
C GLY A 243 -7.62 -8.14 -14.22
N ILE A 244 -8.66 -7.36 -14.52
CA ILE A 244 -8.52 -5.94 -14.87
C ILE A 244 -9.46 -5.10 -14.03
N VAL A 245 -8.94 -4.04 -13.41
CA VAL A 245 -9.72 -3.05 -12.68
C VAL A 245 -9.73 -1.72 -13.43
N SER A 246 -10.92 -1.18 -13.65
CA SER A 246 -11.14 0.10 -14.31
C SER A 246 -11.88 1.06 -13.38
N VAL A 247 -11.60 2.36 -13.51
CA VAL A 247 -12.39 3.42 -12.86
C VAL A 247 -13.64 3.68 -13.71
N ASN A 248 -14.80 3.75 -13.09
CA ASN A 248 -16.04 4.08 -13.78
C ASN A 248 -16.02 5.58 -14.14
N GLU A 249 -16.15 5.92 -15.42
CA GLU A 249 -16.36 7.32 -15.83
C GLU A 249 -17.75 7.76 -15.34
N GLY A 250 -17.78 8.84 -14.55
CA GLY A 250 -19.00 9.42 -13.98
C GLY A 250 -19.83 10.24 -14.96
#